data_AF-A0A7C5DGF1-F1
#
_entry.id   AF-A0A7C5DGF1-F1
#
_cell.length_a   1.000
_cell.length_b   1.000
_cell.length_c   1.000
_cell.angle_alpha   90.00
_cell.angle_beta   90.00
_cell.angle_gamma   90.00
#
_symmetry.space_group_name_H-M   'P 1'
#
loop_
_entity.id
_entity.type
_entity.pdbx_description
1 polymer ?
#
loop_
_entity_poly.entity_id
_entity_poly.type
_entity_poly.pdbx_seq_one_letter_code
_entity_poly.pdbx_strand_id
1 'polypeptide(L)'
;TMLENETRAAINLLRYTDVLVLNKEEAESLVGRDPPEVNIKKLLVYGPSIVALTQGKEGVLAYKDGYFYTVYPKKKIRVVESTGAGDAFASTLTAGLIMNKPFEYCLRMAVNNAESVISYHGAQNLLLSRRKLFEIVNKDKRRVEKRKA
;
A
#
# COMPACT_ATOMS: atom_id res chain seq x y z
N THR A 1 7.30 -28.26 5.93
CA THR A 1 8.24 -28.01 4.80
C THR A 1 9.05 -26.75 5.08
N MET A 2 10.15 -26.46 4.37
CA MET A 2 10.91 -25.20 4.57
C MET A 2 10.01 -23.96 4.44
N LEU A 3 9.08 -23.98 3.48
CA LEU A 3 8.10 -22.93 3.25
C LEU A 3 7.21 -22.67 4.48
N GLU A 4 6.73 -23.71 5.17
CA GLU A 4 5.93 -23.56 6.40
C GLU A 4 6.70 -22.91 7.54
N ASN A 5 8.01 -23.15 7.64
CA ASN A 5 8.85 -22.53 8.66
C ASN A 5 9.10 -21.05 8.37
N GLU A 6 9.30 -20.68 7.11
CA GLU A 6 9.44 -19.28 6.68
C GLU A 6 8.16 -18.49 6.90
N THR A 7 7.00 -19.05 6.53
CA THR A 7 5.69 -18.44 6.80
C THR A 7 5.46 -18.23 8.30
N ARG A 8 5.81 -19.22 9.14
CA ARG A 8 5.73 -19.07 10.61
C ARG A 8 6.66 -17.99 11.14
N ALA A 9 7.88 -17.90 10.64
CA ALA A 9 8.82 -16.85 11.03
C ALA A 9 8.30 -15.46 10.65
N ALA A 10 7.77 -15.30 9.44
CA ALA A 10 7.14 -14.05 8.99
C ALA A 10 5.94 -13.66 9.87
N ILE A 11 5.04 -14.61 10.15
CA ILE A 11 3.89 -14.40 11.05
C ILE A 11 4.35 -13.97 12.45
N ASN A 12 5.41 -14.57 12.99
CA ASN A 12 5.94 -14.19 14.29
C ASN A 12 6.51 -12.77 14.33
N LEU A 13 6.93 -12.20 13.20
CA LEU A 13 7.35 -10.80 13.13
C LEU A 13 6.16 -9.84 13.11
N LEU A 14 5.01 -10.24 12.58
CA LEU A 14 3.82 -9.39 12.46
C LEU A 14 3.33 -8.85 13.81
N ARG A 15 3.58 -9.56 14.91
CA ARG A 15 3.24 -9.11 16.27
C ARG A 15 3.96 -7.84 16.72
N TYR A 16 5.04 -7.47 16.03
CA TYR A 16 5.85 -6.28 16.30
C TYR A 16 5.74 -5.23 15.18
N THR A 17 4.79 -5.43 14.26
CA THR A 17 4.59 -4.56 13.11
C THR A 17 3.34 -3.72 13.31
N ASP A 18 3.45 -2.40 13.29
CA ASP A 18 2.27 -1.51 13.33
C ASP A 18 1.61 -1.34 11.96
N VAL A 19 2.44 -1.24 10.92
CA VAL A 19 2.04 -0.96 9.54
C VAL A 19 2.56 -2.08 8.64
N LEU A 20 1.63 -2.86 8.08
CA LEU A 20 1.94 -3.94 7.16
C LEU A 20 1.54 -3.55 5.75
N VAL A 21 2.48 -3.62 4.80
CA VAL A 21 2.21 -3.37 3.38
C VAL A 21 2.60 -4.61 2.59
N LEU A 22 1.65 -5.16 1.84
CA LEU A 22 1.84 -6.35 1.02
C LEU A 22 1.29 -6.10 -0.38
N ASN A 23 1.74 -6.86 -1.37
CA ASN A 23 0.90 -7.13 -2.53
C ASN A 23 -0.12 -8.26 -2.25
N LYS A 24 -1.03 -8.48 -3.20
CA LYS A 24 -2.08 -9.49 -3.07
C LYS A 24 -1.49 -10.90 -2.92
N GLU A 25 -0.51 -11.23 -3.74
CA GLU A 25 0.11 -12.55 -3.81
C GLU A 25 0.86 -12.90 -2.51
N GLU A 26 1.55 -11.93 -1.92
CA GLU A 26 2.20 -12.04 -0.60
C GLU A 26 1.19 -12.26 0.52
N ALA A 27 0.07 -11.52 0.50
CA ALA A 27 -1.02 -11.74 1.46
C ALA A 27 -1.58 -13.16 1.35
N GLU A 28 -1.82 -13.61 0.12
CA GLU A 28 -2.32 -14.95 -0.14
C GLU A 28 -1.37 -16.05 0.32
N SER A 29 -0.05 -15.83 0.18
CA SER A 29 0.98 -16.74 0.68
C SER A 29 1.04 -16.83 2.21
N LEU A 30 0.58 -15.80 2.93
CA LEU A 30 0.61 -15.77 4.40
C LEU A 30 -0.68 -16.31 5.02
N VAL A 31 -1.84 -15.99 4.44
CA VAL A 31 -3.15 -16.22 5.09
C VAL A 31 -4.18 -16.96 4.23
N GLY A 32 -3.80 -17.35 3.01
CA GLY A 32 -4.63 -18.11 2.06
C GLY A 32 -5.31 -17.24 0.99
N ARG A 33 -6.00 -17.89 0.05
CA ARG A 33 -6.61 -17.26 -1.13
C ARG A 33 -8.08 -16.87 -0.91
N ASP A 34 -8.34 -16.03 0.07
CA ASP A 34 -9.66 -15.46 0.32
C ASP A 34 -9.81 -14.06 -0.32
N PRO A 35 -11.02 -13.47 -0.33
CA PRO A 35 -11.20 -12.09 -0.73
C PRO A 35 -10.28 -11.12 0.04
N PRO A 36 -9.78 -10.04 -0.59
CA PRO A 36 -8.80 -9.13 0.02
C PRO A 36 -9.19 -8.62 1.41
N GLU A 37 -10.47 -8.29 1.64
CA GLU A 37 -10.98 -7.88 2.95
C GLU A 37 -10.82 -8.96 4.03
N VAL A 38 -11.04 -10.23 3.66
CA VAL A 38 -10.89 -11.37 4.56
C VAL A 38 -9.42 -11.59 4.87
N ASN A 39 -8.55 -11.50 3.87
CA ASN A 39 -7.10 -11.60 4.06
C ASN A 39 -6.57 -10.50 4.97
N ILE A 40 -7.00 -9.25 4.80
CA ILE A 40 -6.67 -8.16 5.72
C ILE A 40 -7.13 -8.50 7.14
N LYS A 41 -8.38 -8.94 7.32
CA LYS A 41 -8.90 -9.31 8.65
C LYS A 41 -8.06 -10.40 9.30
N LYS A 42 -7.63 -11.42 8.56
CA LYS A 42 -6.73 -12.46 9.07
C LYS A 42 -5.36 -11.90 9.47
N LEU A 43 -4.79 -11.00 8.67
CA LEU A 43 -3.49 -10.39 8.95
C LEU A 43 -3.51 -9.51 10.21
N LEU A 44 -4.61 -8.77 10.44
CA LEU A 44 -4.79 -7.95 11.64
C LEU A 44 -4.74 -8.77 12.94
N VAL A 45 -5.17 -10.04 12.91
CA VAL A 45 -5.13 -10.94 14.08
C VAL A 45 -3.70 -11.19 14.57
N TYR A 46 -2.70 -11.03 13.69
CA TYR A 46 -1.31 -11.29 14.03
C TYR A 46 -0.56 -10.09 14.62
N GLY A 47 -1.14 -8.89 14.66
CA GLY A 47 -0.51 -7.72 15.32
C GLY A 47 -0.74 -6.36 14.66
N PRO A 48 -0.63 -6.21 13.32
CA PRO A 48 -0.70 -4.91 12.68
C PRO A 48 -2.01 -4.17 12.95
N SER A 49 -1.90 -2.87 13.22
CA SER A 49 -3.06 -1.98 13.35
C SER A 49 -3.46 -1.37 12.00
N ILE A 50 -2.51 -1.32 11.06
CA ILE A 50 -2.70 -0.85 9.68
C ILE A 50 -2.21 -1.95 8.73
N VAL A 51 -3.05 -2.31 7.76
CA VAL A 51 -2.68 -3.22 6.66
C VAL A 51 -3.05 -2.56 5.34
N ALA A 52 -2.13 -2.52 4.38
CA ALA A 52 -2.39 -2.04 3.02
C ALA A 52 -2.00 -3.12 2.00
N LEU A 53 -2.98 -3.54 1.20
CA LEU A 53 -2.81 -4.49 0.10
C LEU A 53 -2.78 -3.75 -1.23
N THR A 54 -1.63 -3.80 -1.93
CA THR A 54 -1.49 -3.30 -3.29
C THR A 54 -1.89 -4.37 -4.31
N GLN A 55 -2.69 -4.00 -5.30
CA GLN A 55 -3.31 -4.93 -6.27
C GLN A 55 -3.14 -4.45 -7.72
N GLY A 56 -2.02 -3.79 -8.01
CA GLY A 56 -1.73 -3.25 -9.34
C GLY A 56 -2.84 -2.34 -9.87
N LYS A 57 -3.52 -2.77 -10.95
CA LYS A 57 -4.60 -1.99 -11.59
C LYS A 57 -5.86 -1.88 -10.74
N GLU A 58 -6.10 -2.84 -9.84
CA GLU A 58 -7.21 -2.81 -8.88
C GLU A 58 -6.95 -1.83 -7.72
N GLY A 59 -5.76 -1.22 -7.70
CA GLY A 59 -5.40 -0.18 -6.75
C GLY A 59 -4.97 -0.72 -5.41
N VAL A 60 -5.39 -0.06 -4.35
CA VAL A 60 -5.00 -0.39 -2.98
C VAL A 60 -6.25 -0.56 -2.12
N LEU A 61 -6.29 -1.64 -1.36
CA LEU A 61 -7.24 -1.82 -0.26
C LEU A 61 -6.46 -1.74 1.04
N ALA A 62 -6.79 -0.78 1.91
CA ALA A 62 -6.16 -0.62 3.20
C ALA A 62 -7.18 -0.67 4.34
N TYR A 63 -6.73 -1.04 5.53
CA TYR A 63 -7.50 -0.99 6.76
C TYR A 63 -6.79 -0.12 7.79
N LYS A 64 -7.58 0.71 8.49
CA LYS A 64 -7.14 1.46 9.68
C LYS A 64 -8.37 1.80 10.54
N ASP A 65 -8.24 1.62 11.85
CA ASP A 65 -9.22 2.02 12.88
C ASP A 65 -10.67 1.54 12.59
N GLY A 66 -10.86 0.32 12.10
CA GLY A 66 -12.20 -0.22 11.82
C GLY A 66 -12.81 0.21 10.48
N TYR A 67 -12.04 0.83 9.60
CA TYR A 67 -12.48 1.23 8.26
C TYR A 67 -11.59 0.62 7.18
N PHE A 68 -12.23 0.21 6.09
CA PHE A 68 -11.56 -0.05 4.82
C PHE A 68 -11.49 1.22 3.98
N TYR A 69 -10.35 1.37 3.30
CA TYR A 69 -10.03 2.46 2.40
C TYR A 69 -9.62 1.87 1.06
N THR A 70 -10.33 2.23 -0.02
CA THR A 70 -9.95 1.84 -1.37
C THR A 70 -9.46 3.05 -2.16
N VAL A 71 -8.31 2.91 -2.81
CA VAL A 71 -7.75 3.93 -3.71
C VAL A 71 -7.41 3.31 -5.05
N TYR A 72 -8.06 3.80 -6.11
CA TYR A 72 -7.80 3.35 -7.47
C TYR A 72 -6.69 4.17 -8.15
N PRO A 73 -5.88 3.54 -9.00
CA PRO A 73 -4.85 4.25 -9.75
C PRO A 73 -5.48 5.14 -10.83
N LYS A 74 -4.69 6.03 -11.45
CA LYS A 74 -5.15 6.78 -12.63
C LYS A 74 -5.45 5.81 -13.78
N LYS A 75 -6.58 6.02 -14.46
CA LYS A 75 -7.07 5.17 -15.57
C LYS A 75 -6.10 5.01 -16.75
N LYS A 76 -5.13 5.92 -16.92
CA LYS A 76 -4.21 5.94 -18.08
C LYS A 76 -2.75 5.98 -17.64
N ILE A 77 -2.32 4.98 -16.89
CA ILE A 77 -0.91 4.79 -16.57
C ILE A 77 -0.30 3.82 -17.56
N ARG A 78 0.71 4.28 -18.30
CA ARG A 78 1.58 3.40 -19.06
C ARG A 78 2.59 2.81 -18.08
N VAL A 79 2.41 1.54 -17.74
CA VAL A 79 3.37 0.80 -16.90
C VAL A 79 4.59 0.49 -17.74
N VAL A 80 5.75 1.02 -17.35
CA VAL A 80 7.04 0.76 -17.99
C VAL A 80 7.81 -0.30 -17.21
N GLU A 81 7.89 -0.15 -15.89
CA GLU A 81 8.53 -1.09 -14.98
C GLU A 81 7.83 -1.05 -13.61
N SER A 82 7.60 -2.19 -12.97
CA SER A 82 6.93 -2.27 -11.65
C SER A 82 7.91 -2.37 -10.47
N THR A 83 9.19 -2.57 -10.73
CA THR A 83 10.25 -2.70 -9.73
C THR A 83 10.29 -1.46 -8.84
N GLY A 84 10.30 -1.64 -7.51
CA GLY A 84 10.37 -0.54 -6.53
C GLY A 84 9.06 0.23 -6.29
N ALA A 85 7.96 -0.09 -6.99
CA ALA A 85 6.68 0.56 -6.78
C ALA A 85 6.10 0.27 -5.38
N GLY A 86 6.29 -0.96 -4.90
CA GLY A 86 5.94 -1.37 -3.53
C GLY A 86 6.75 -0.59 -2.49
N ASP A 87 8.07 -0.47 -2.68
CA ASP A 87 8.94 0.29 -1.78
C ASP A 87 8.57 1.78 -1.75
N ALA A 88 8.28 2.37 -2.92
CA ALA A 88 7.82 3.75 -3.01
C ALA A 88 6.47 3.94 -2.31
N PHE A 89 5.54 2.99 -2.45
CA PHE A 89 4.28 3.02 -1.72
C PHE A 89 4.50 2.94 -0.20
N ALA A 90 5.22 1.91 0.26
CA ALA A 90 5.42 1.63 1.68
C ALA A 90 6.18 2.76 2.39
N SER A 91 7.28 3.23 1.82
CA SER A 91 8.07 4.35 2.36
C SER A 91 7.25 5.65 2.43
N THR A 92 6.45 5.93 1.41
CA THR A 92 5.62 7.15 1.35
C THR A 92 4.44 7.10 2.31
N LEU A 93 3.78 5.94 2.44
CA LEU A 93 2.72 5.73 3.41
C LEU A 93 3.26 5.96 4.83
N THR A 94 4.40 5.33 5.15
CA THR A 94 5.10 5.45 6.43
C THR A 94 5.48 6.90 6.71
N ALA A 95 6.06 7.60 5.73
CA ALA A 95 6.40 9.03 5.88
C ALA A 95 5.16 9.89 6.14
N GLY A 96 4.04 9.64 5.46
CA GLY A 96 2.78 10.35 5.70
C GLY A 96 2.22 10.15 7.10
N LEU A 97 2.31 8.92 7.62
CA LEU A 97 1.91 8.57 8.98
C LEU A 97 2.79 9.27 10.02
N ILE A 98 4.12 9.22 9.87
CA ILE A 98 5.08 9.94 10.74
C ILE A 98 4.79 11.45 10.76
N MET A 99 4.36 12.00 9.63
CA MET A 99 3.98 13.41 9.49
C MET A 99 2.58 13.75 10.05
N ASN A 100 1.88 12.81 10.69
CA ASN A 100 0.51 12.97 11.21
C ASN A 100 -0.48 13.52 10.17
N LYS A 101 -0.35 13.10 8.91
CA LYS A 101 -1.32 13.47 7.87
C LYS A 101 -2.57 12.58 7.96
N PRO A 102 -3.75 13.07 7.51
CA PRO A 102 -4.95 12.24 7.41
C PRO A 102 -4.69 10.97 6.58
N PHE A 103 -5.24 9.83 6.98
CA PHE A 103 -4.89 8.55 6.35
C PHE A 103 -5.24 8.51 4.86
N GLU A 104 -6.37 9.10 4.46
CA GLU A 104 -6.74 9.24 3.05
C GLU A 104 -5.70 10.06 2.25
N TYR A 105 -5.08 11.05 2.89
CA TYR A 105 -3.99 11.83 2.30
C TYR A 105 -2.73 10.97 2.16
N CYS A 106 -2.37 10.19 3.18
CA CYS A 106 -1.22 9.28 3.14
C CYS A 106 -1.35 8.25 2.01
N LEU A 107 -2.53 7.63 1.85
CA LEU A 107 -2.79 6.69 0.77
C LEU A 107 -2.67 7.37 -0.61
N ARG A 108 -3.22 8.58 -0.77
CA ARG A 108 -3.06 9.34 -2.02
C ARG A 108 -1.60 9.64 -2.32
N MET A 109 -0.80 10.04 -1.33
CA MET A 109 0.63 10.24 -1.51
C MET A 109 1.33 8.96 -1.96
N ALA A 110 1.08 7.85 -1.26
CA ALA A 110 1.70 6.57 -1.53
C ALA A 110 1.39 6.06 -2.94
N VAL A 111 0.12 6.14 -3.36
CA VAL A 111 -0.28 5.81 -4.73
C VAL A 111 0.40 6.74 -5.73
N ASN A 112 0.42 8.07 -5.53
CA ASN A 112 1.09 8.97 -6.50
C ASN A 112 2.58 8.67 -6.65
N ASN A 113 3.27 8.29 -5.57
CA ASN A 113 4.69 8.00 -5.65
C ASN A 113 4.96 6.65 -6.32
N ALA A 114 4.17 5.62 -6.00
CA ALA A 114 4.22 4.34 -6.70
C ALA A 114 3.89 4.50 -8.20
N GLU A 115 2.90 5.32 -8.54
CA GLU A 115 2.57 5.65 -9.92
C GLU A 115 3.74 6.35 -10.65
N SER A 116 4.46 7.24 -9.97
CA SER A 116 5.64 7.91 -10.54
C SER A 116 6.73 6.91 -10.90
N VAL A 117 6.98 5.93 -10.03
CA VAL A 117 7.97 4.87 -10.27
C VAL A 117 7.60 4.04 -11.50
N ILE A 118 6.32 3.71 -11.68
CA ILE A 118 5.90 2.82 -12.77
C ILE A 118 5.67 3.51 -14.13
N SER A 119 5.56 4.85 -14.19
CA SER A 119 5.04 5.59 -15.37
C SER A 119 6.10 6.14 -16.35
N TYR A 120 7.37 5.74 -16.26
CA TYR A 120 8.53 6.36 -16.94
C TYR A 120 8.26 7.10 -18.28
N HIS A 121 8.36 8.43 -18.25
CA HIS A 121 8.80 9.23 -19.38
C HIS A 121 9.99 10.10 -18.94
N GLY A 122 11.19 9.77 -19.45
CA GLY A 122 12.41 10.61 -19.44
C GLY A 122 13.11 10.75 -18.08
N ALA A 123 14.11 9.90 -17.82
CA ALA A 123 15.35 10.06 -17.01
C ALA A 123 15.44 11.00 -15.77
N GLN A 124 14.36 11.55 -15.23
CA GLN A 124 14.37 12.45 -14.07
C GLN A 124 13.30 12.05 -13.06
N ASN A 125 13.75 11.28 -12.06
CA ASN A 125 13.11 10.95 -10.77
C ASN A 125 11.99 9.90 -10.78
N LEU A 126 12.40 8.63 -10.66
CA LEU A 126 11.58 7.47 -10.26
C LEU A 126 10.71 7.78 -9.04
N LEU A 127 11.36 8.20 -7.96
CA LEU A 127 10.74 8.60 -6.70
C LEU A 127 10.58 10.12 -6.66
N LEU A 128 9.39 10.60 -6.35
CA LEU A 128 9.13 12.02 -6.23
C LEU A 128 9.82 12.59 -4.99
N SER A 129 10.46 13.75 -5.16
CA SER A 129 10.89 14.55 -4.01
C SER A 129 9.68 14.98 -3.18
N ARG A 130 9.88 15.19 -1.88
CA ARG A 130 8.82 15.65 -0.95
C ARG A 130 8.03 16.84 -1.49
N ARG A 131 8.72 17.85 -2.03
CA ARG A 131 8.09 19.05 -2.62
C ARG A 131 7.19 18.66 -3.79
N LYS A 132 7.71 17.86 -4.74
CA LYS A 132 6.97 17.46 -5.93
C LYS A 132 5.77 16.58 -5.59
N LEU A 133 5.94 15.66 -4.64
CA LEU A 133 4.86 14.81 -4.14
C LEU A 133 3.73 15.64 -3.53
N PHE A 134 4.04 16.65 -2.72
CA PHE A 134 3.03 17.53 -2.13
C PHE A 134 2.29 18.37 -3.18
N GLU A 135 3.01 18.88 -4.17
CA GLU A 135 2.38 19.58 -5.30
C GLU A 135 1.40 18.68 -6.05
N ILE A 136 1.79 17.44 -6.35
CA ILE A 136 0.96 16.48 -7.08
C ILE A 136 -0.24 16.05 -6.23
N VAL A 137 -0.02 15.60 -5.00
CA VAL A 137 -1.09 15.08 -4.15
C VAL A 137 -2.09 16.19 -3.80
N ASN A 138 -1.70 17.45 -3.65
CA ASN A 138 -2.65 18.53 -3.37
C ASN A 138 -3.58 18.81 -4.56
N LYS A 139 -3.12 18.52 -5.79
CA LYS A 139 -3.90 18.66 -7.03
C LYS A 139 -4.69 17.40 -7.39
N ASP A 140 -4.25 16.22 -6.94
CA ASP A 140 -4.87 14.94 -7.27
C ASP A 140 -6.24 14.76 -6.59
N LYS A 141 -7.34 14.94 -7.33
CA LYS A 141 -8.70 14.81 -6.78
C LYS A 141 -9.22 13.37 -6.73
N ARG A 142 -8.36 12.34 -6.84
CA ARG A 142 -8.81 10.94 -6.74
C ARG A 142 -9.56 10.70 -5.43
N ARG A 143 -10.68 9.98 -5.55
CA ARG A 143 -11.50 9.57 -4.42
C ARG A 143 -10.77 8.48 -3.63
N VAL A 144 -10.80 8.60 -2.31
CA VAL A 144 -10.52 7.50 -1.39
C VAL A 144 -11.87 7.03 -0.88
N GLU A 145 -12.26 5.82 -1.23
CA GLU A 145 -13.52 5.25 -0.76
C GLU A 145 -13.32 4.72 0.64
N LYS A 146 -14.08 5.26 1.60
CA LYS A 146 -14.05 4.85 2.99
C LYS A 146 -15.34 4.14 3.34
N ARG A 147 -15.24 2.93 3.89
CA ARG A 147 -16.38 2.15 4.40
C ARG A 147 -16.03 1.50 5.74
N LYS A 148 -17.03 1.28 6.58
CA LYS A 148 -16.84 0.53 7.83
C LYS A 148 -16.49 -0.93 7.50
N ALA A 149 -15.58 -1.52 8.26
CA ALA A 149 -15.10 -2.89 8.06
C ALA A 149 -16.03 -3.97 8.60
#